data_AF-A0A1V4W2N6-F1
#
_entry.id   AF-A0A1V4W2N6-F1
#
_cell.length_a   1.000
_cell.length_b   1.000
_cell.length_c   1.000
_cell.angle_alpha   90.00
_cell.angle_beta   90.00
_cell.angle_gamma   90.00
#
_symmetry.space_group_name_H-M   'P 1'
#
loop_
_entity.id
_entity.type
_entity.pdbx_description
1 polymer ?
#
loop_
_entity_poly.entity_id
_entity_poly.type
_entity_poly.pdbx_seq_one_letter_code
_entity_poly.pdbx_strand_id
1 'polypeptide(L)'
;MNSPSELIRQLNYYGVHVLKGDSGIRVKLPKPLPPEAIQLLRELKRLSKAESWDEEKIIQIYVDMLARQNKRYPKGALEFTYQSRPDLLAALQKAEANYTAAYHQQDMSGCRQAISKVEAVLIKMIEAFELEHEDIWQEGRD
;
A
#
# COMPACT_ATOMS: atom_id res chain seq x y z
N MET A 1 -21.75 -12.25 17.51
CA MET A 1 -20.33 -11.90 17.28
C MET A 1 -19.89 -11.00 18.42
N ASN A 2 -18.74 -11.28 19.04
CA ASN A 2 -18.21 -10.41 20.10
C ASN A 2 -17.77 -9.07 19.49
N SER A 3 -18.14 -7.96 20.12
CA SER A 3 -17.64 -6.64 19.73
C SER A 3 -16.14 -6.49 20.04
N PRO A 4 -15.39 -5.61 19.36
CA PRO A 4 -13.98 -5.35 19.68
C PRO A 4 -13.77 -4.97 21.15
N SER A 5 -14.70 -4.20 21.74
CA SER A 5 -14.69 -3.83 23.15
C SER A 5 -14.83 -5.03 24.09
N GLU A 6 -15.68 -6.00 23.75
CA GLU A 6 -15.80 -7.25 24.52
C GLU A 6 -14.57 -8.12 24.42
N LEU A 7 -13.96 -8.24 23.24
CA LEU A 7 -12.70 -8.97 23.06
C LEU A 7 -11.56 -8.33 23.86
N ILE A 8 -11.45 -7.00 23.87
CA ILE A 8 -10.47 -6.29 24.69
C ILE A 8 -10.72 -6.55 26.18
N ARG A 9 -11.98 -6.57 26.62
CA ARG A 9 -12.32 -6.90 28.02
C ARG A 9 -11.91 -8.33 28.39
N GLN A 10 -12.18 -9.30 27.52
CA GLN A 10 -11.78 -10.69 27.72
C GLN A 10 -10.26 -10.85 27.72
N LEU A 11 -9.56 -10.15 26.83
CA LEU A 11 -8.09 -10.14 26.81
C LEU A 11 -7.50 -9.54 28.09
N ASN A 12 -8.08 -8.44 28.60
CA ASN A 12 -7.67 -7.85 29.86
C ASN A 12 -7.85 -8.83 31.05
N TYR A 13 -8.88 -9.67 31.04
CA TYR A 13 -9.06 -10.73 32.04
C TYR A 13 -7.90 -11.73 32.05
N TYR A 14 -7.35 -12.03 30.88
CA TYR A 14 -6.15 -12.87 30.75
C TYR A 14 -4.83 -12.12 30.98
N GLY A 15 -4.86 -10.85 31.41
CA GLY A 15 -3.67 -10.01 31.61
C GLY A 15 -3.06 -9.46 30.32
N VAL A 16 -3.79 -9.57 29.19
CA VAL A 16 -3.39 -8.99 27.90
C VAL A 16 -3.97 -7.58 27.79
N HIS A 17 -3.10 -6.58 27.86
CA HIS A 17 -3.53 -5.17 27.77
C HIS A 17 -3.40 -4.66 26.34
N VAL A 18 -4.52 -4.23 25.77
CA VAL A 18 -4.61 -3.67 24.42
C VAL A 18 -4.63 -2.15 24.50
N LEU A 19 -3.65 -1.50 23.87
CA LEU A 19 -3.53 -0.05 23.73
C LEU A 19 -3.77 0.34 22.27
N LYS A 20 -4.82 1.11 22.01
CA LYS A 20 -5.08 1.68 20.69
C LYS A 20 -4.32 3.00 20.58
N GLY A 21 -3.38 3.11 19.65
CA GLY A 21 -2.66 4.34 19.36
C GLY A 21 -2.80 4.76 17.90
N ASP A 22 -2.33 5.95 17.56
CA ASP A 22 -2.44 6.53 16.22
C ASP A 22 -1.69 5.72 15.15
N SER A 23 -0.69 4.94 15.56
CA SER A 23 0.09 4.03 14.71
C SER A 23 -0.46 2.60 14.67
N GLY A 24 -1.60 2.33 15.29
CA GLY A 24 -2.25 1.02 15.34
C GLY A 24 -2.41 0.45 16.76
N ILE A 25 -2.66 -0.85 16.84
CA ILE A 25 -2.91 -1.55 18.11
C ILE A 25 -1.60 -2.09 18.68
N ARG A 26 -1.26 -1.68 19.90
CA ARG A 26 -0.16 -2.25 20.70
C ARG A 26 -0.74 -3.18 21.76
N VAL A 27 -0.08 -4.30 22.01
CA VAL A 27 -0.55 -5.30 22.98
C VAL A 27 0.57 -5.65 23.94
N LYS A 28 0.31 -5.54 25.24
CA LYS A 28 1.21 -6.03 26.31
C LYS A 28 0.76 -7.43 26.71
N LEU A 29 1.64 -8.40 26.52
CA LEU A 29 1.36 -9.81 26.80
C LEU A 29 1.90 -10.22 28.18
N PRO A 30 1.14 -10.98 28.97
CA PRO A 30 1.65 -11.62 30.18
C PRO A 30 2.55 -12.82 29.81
N LYS A 31 3.38 -13.23 30.75
CA LYS A 31 4.18 -14.46 30.66
C LYS A 31 3.85 -15.36 31.87
N PRO A 32 3.35 -16.59 31.67
CA PRO A 32 2.98 -17.22 30.39
C PRO A 32 1.69 -16.64 29.78
N LEU A 33 1.57 -16.72 28.44
CA LEU A 33 0.35 -16.31 27.72
C LEU A 33 -0.65 -17.48 27.67
N PRO A 34 -1.88 -17.32 28.16
CA PRO A 34 -2.89 -18.37 28.09
C PRO A 34 -3.26 -18.73 26.64
N PRO A 35 -3.43 -20.03 26.30
CA PRO A 35 -3.85 -20.45 24.96
C PRO A 35 -5.17 -19.82 24.48
N GLU A 36 -6.10 -19.59 25.40
CA GLU A 36 -7.40 -18.95 25.15
C GLU A 36 -7.23 -17.50 24.70
N ALA A 37 -6.26 -16.79 25.27
CA ALA A 37 -5.94 -15.42 24.89
C ALA A 37 -5.37 -15.32 23.46
N ILE A 38 -4.73 -16.38 22.95
CA ILE A 38 -4.20 -16.43 21.58
C ILE A 38 -5.34 -16.38 20.56
N GLN A 39 -6.44 -17.11 20.80
CA GLN A 39 -7.59 -17.11 19.88
C GLN A 39 -8.29 -15.76 19.88
N LEU A 40 -8.48 -15.16 21.07
CA LEU A 40 -9.06 -13.82 21.21
C LEU A 40 -8.21 -12.74 20.53
N LEU A 41 -6.87 -12.85 20.60
CA LEU A 41 -5.96 -11.95 19.87
C LEU A 41 -6.09 -12.07 18.36
N ARG A 42 -6.25 -13.29 17.84
CA ARG A 42 -6.48 -13.51 16.40
C ARG A 42 -7.81 -12.92 15.95
N GLU A 43 -8.86 -13.09 16.75
CA GLU A 43 -10.18 -12.53 16.45
C GLU A 43 -10.18 -11.00 16.50
N LEU A 44 -9.54 -10.41 17.53
CA LEU A 44 -9.38 -8.96 17.64
C LEU A 44 -8.57 -8.39 16.46
N LYS A 45 -7.49 -9.08 16.04
CA LYS A 45 -6.71 -8.70 14.85
C LYS A 45 -7.53 -8.73 13.57
N ARG A 46 -8.45 -9.69 13.44
CA ARG A 46 -9.35 -9.80 12.28
C ARG A 46 -10.36 -8.65 12.26
N LEU A 47 -11.00 -8.37 13.39
CA LEU A 47 -11.97 -7.28 13.50
C LEU A 47 -11.30 -5.91 13.32
N SER A 48 -10.12 -5.70 13.89
CA SER A 48 -9.41 -4.43 13.72
C SER A 48 -8.96 -4.21 12.28
N LYS A 49 -8.58 -5.27 11.55
CA LYS A 49 -8.32 -5.19 10.10
C LYS A 49 -9.58 -4.75 9.35
N ALA A 50 -10.72 -5.38 9.63
CA ALA A 50 -12.01 -5.04 9.01
C ALA A 50 -12.46 -3.60 9.32
N GLU A 51 -12.28 -3.12 10.55
CA GLU A 51 -12.58 -1.72 10.92
C GLU A 51 -11.60 -0.70 10.33
N SER A 52 -10.37 -1.12 10.04
CA SER A 52 -9.34 -0.25 9.46
C SER A 52 -9.37 -0.19 7.94
N TRP A 53 -10.09 -1.11 7.29
CA TRP A 53 -10.22 -1.17 5.84
C TRP A 53 -11.19 -0.10 5.36
N ASP A 54 -10.68 0.79 4.53
CA ASP A 54 -11.44 1.87 3.91
C ASP A 54 -11.15 1.82 2.41
N GLU A 55 -12.02 1.10 1.70
CA GLU A 55 -11.88 0.82 0.28
C GLU A 55 -11.91 2.09 -0.56
N GLU A 56 -12.88 2.98 -0.29
CA GLU A 56 -13.02 4.26 -0.98
C GLU A 56 -11.75 5.09 -0.84
N LYS A 57 -11.17 5.13 0.36
CA LYS A 57 -9.93 5.87 0.61
C LYS A 57 -8.74 5.28 -0.14
N ILE A 58 -8.61 3.96 -0.23
CA ILE A 58 -7.53 3.34 -1.02
C ILE A 58 -7.69 3.60 -2.51
N ILE A 59 -8.92 3.47 -3.03
CA ILE A 59 -9.24 3.80 -4.41
C ILE A 59 -8.90 5.27 -4.69
N GLN A 60 -9.30 6.18 -3.80
CA GLN A 60 -8.99 7.61 -3.96
C GLN A 60 -7.48 7.87 -3.99
N ILE A 61 -6.70 7.24 -3.11
CA ILE A 61 -5.23 7.38 -3.11
C ILE A 61 -4.63 6.88 -4.43
N TYR A 62 -5.15 5.79 -4.98
CA TYR A 62 -4.71 5.25 -6.27
C TYR A 62 -5.04 6.22 -7.42
N VAL A 63 -6.27 6.72 -7.46
CA VAL A 63 -6.76 7.68 -8.46
C VAL A 63 -5.96 8.99 -8.40
N ASP A 64 -5.70 9.52 -7.20
CA ASP A 64 -4.92 10.73 -7.01
C ASP A 64 -3.49 10.56 -7.52
N MET A 65 -2.90 9.38 -7.32
CA MET A 65 -1.59 9.03 -7.86
C MET A 65 -1.61 9.04 -9.39
N LEU A 66 -2.58 8.37 -10.02
CA LEU A 66 -2.73 8.39 -11.48
C LEU A 66 -2.92 9.80 -12.03
N ALA A 67 -3.73 10.63 -11.36
CA ALA A 67 -3.97 12.00 -11.76
C ALA A 67 -2.69 12.86 -11.71
N ARG A 68 -1.82 12.66 -10.71
CA ARG A 68 -0.49 13.31 -10.67
C ARG A 68 0.41 12.87 -11.81
N GLN A 69 0.44 11.57 -12.10
CA GLN A 69 1.29 11.03 -13.16
C GLN A 69 0.80 11.45 -14.54
N ASN A 70 -0.50 11.45 -14.78
CA ASN A 70 -1.09 11.87 -16.06
C ASN A 70 -0.77 13.32 -16.43
N LYS A 71 -0.58 14.22 -15.45
CA LYS A 71 -0.15 15.60 -15.71
C LYS A 71 1.30 15.71 -16.22
N ARG A 72 2.14 14.73 -15.90
CA ARG A 72 3.56 14.69 -16.26
C ARG A 72 3.86 13.72 -17.40
N TYR A 73 2.88 12.92 -17.80
CA TYR A 73 3.11 11.79 -18.70
C TYR A 73 3.37 12.25 -20.14
N PRO A 74 4.57 12.02 -20.70
CA PRO A 74 4.85 12.33 -22.09
C PRO A 74 4.15 11.32 -23.01
N LYS A 75 3.60 11.80 -24.13
CA LYS A 75 3.08 10.90 -25.18
C LYS A 75 4.23 10.03 -25.70
N GLY A 76 4.02 8.72 -25.75
CA GLY A 76 5.01 7.75 -26.25
C GLY A 76 5.89 7.12 -25.16
N ALA A 77 5.89 7.64 -23.92
CA ALA A 77 6.68 7.07 -22.83
C ALA A 77 6.35 5.59 -22.54
N LEU A 78 5.08 5.18 -22.70
CA LEU A 78 4.65 3.79 -22.46
C LEU A 78 5.24 2.86 -23.50
N GLU A 79 5.12 3.26 -24.77
CA GLU A 79 5.59 2.49 -25.92
C GLU A 79 7.10 2.35 -25.87
N PHE A 80 7.82 3.45 -25.59
CA PHE A 80 9.26 3.43 -25.35
C PHE A 80 9.64 2.47 -24.24
N THR A 81 8.94 2.52 -23.10
CA THR A 81 9.23 1.64 -21.97
C THR A 81 9.01 0.18 -22.33
N TYR A 82 7.94 -0.12 -23.09
CA TYR A 82 7.63 -1.45 -23.56
C TYR A 82 8.73 -2.04 -24.45
N GLN A 83 9.32 -1.22 -25.32
CA GLN A 83 10.33 -1.63 -26.28
C GLN A 83 11.76 -1.64 -25.71
N SER A 84 12.11 -0.63 -24.91
CA SER A 84 13.49 -0.35 -24.52
C SER A 84 13.80 -0.63 -23.06
N ARG A 85 12.78 -0.66 -22.17
CA ARG A 85 12.95 -0.74 -20.71
C ARG A 85 12.09 -1.85 -20.07
N PRO A 86 12.31 -3.13 -20.45
CA PRO A 86 11.56 -4.25 -19.89
C PRO A 86 11.76 -4.41 -18.37
N ASP A 87 12.87 -3.90 -17.82
CA ASP A 87 13.14 -3.84 -16.39
C ASP A 87 12.11 -2.98 -15.65
N LEU A 88 11.79 -1.81 -16.20
CA LEU A 88 10.81 -0.90 -15.62
C LEU A 88 9.40 -1.46 -15.75
N LEU A 89 9.08 -2.08 -16.89
CA LEU A 89 7.79 -2.73 -17.10
C LEU A 89 7.56 -3.88 -16.09
N ALA A 90 8.57 -4.73 -15.88
CA ALA A 90 8.49 -5.80 -14.89
C ALA A 90 8.37 -5.24 -13.45
N ALA A 91 9.05 -4.13 -13.14
CA ALA A 91 8.93 -3.46 -11.85
C ALA A 91 7.52 -2.88 -11.62
N LEU A 92 6.90 -2.32 -12.67
CA LEU A 92 5.53 -1.81 -12.62
C LEU A 92 4.54 -2.94 -12.35
N GLN A 93 4.60 -4.01 -13.14
CA GLN A 93 3.74 -5.19 -12.97
C GLN A 93 3.88 -5.80 -11.58
N LYS A 94 5.11 -5.87 -11.04
CA LYS A 94 5.35 -6.34 -9.68
C LYS A 94 4.72 -5.42 -8.63
N ALA A 95 4.79 -4.10 -8.82
CA ALA A 95 4.18 -3.14 -7.91
C ALA A 95 2.64 -3.25 -7.93
N GLU A 96 2.04 -3.38 -9.12
CA GLU A 96 0.60 -3.61 -9.29
C GLU A 96 0.14 -4.93 -8.68
N ALA A 97 0.87 -6.03 -8.90
CA ALA A 97 0.57 -7.32 -8.29
C ALA A 97 0.59 -7.24 -6.75
N ASN A 98 1.55 -6.50 -6.18
CA ASN A 98 1.59 -6.26 -4.74
C ASN A 98 0.41 -5.43 -4.25
N TYR A 99 -0.04 -4.44 -5.04
CA TYR A 99 -1.24 -3.68 -4.74
C TYR A 99 -2.47 -4.58 -4.73
N THR A 100 -2.69 -5.40 -5.77
CA THR A 100 -3.82 -6.34 -5.83
C THR A 100 -3.80 -7.33 -4.67
N ALA A 101 -2.62 -7.88 -4.33
CA ALA A 101 -2.49 -8.78 -3.20
C ALA A 101 -2.83 -8.08 -1.86
N ALA A 102 -2.34 -6.87 -1.63
CA ALA A 102 -2.65 -6.08 -0.44
C ALA A 102 -4.13 -5.70 -0.37
N TYR A 103 -4.73 -5.36 -1.52
CA TYR A 103 -6.14 -5.01 -1.64
C TYR A 103 -7.03 -6.19 -1.27
N HIS A 104 -6.77 -7.38 -1.81
CA HIS A 104 -7.51 -8.60 -1.45
C HIS A 104 -7.32 -8.99 0.02
N GLN A 105 -6.18 -8.64 0.62
CA GLN A 105 -5.92 -8.86 2.05
C GLN A 105 -6.47 -7.76 2.95
N GLN A 106 -7.12 -6.74 2.38
CA GLN A 106 -7.60 -5.56 3.07
C GLN A 106 -6.51 -4.86 3.90
N ASP A 107 -5.28 -4.85 3.37
CA ASP A 107 -4.11 -4.24 4.01
C ASP A 107 -3.89 -2.82 3.49
N MET A 108 -4.43 -1.84 4.22
CA MET A 108 -4.26 -0.41 3.91
C MET A 108 -2.79 0.01 3.79
N SER A 109 -1.91 -0.51 4.66
CA SER A 109 -0.50 -0.13 4.65
C SER A 109 0.20 -0.72 3.43
N GLY A 110 -0.08 -2.01 3.16
CA GLY A 110 0.38 -2.69 1.95
C GLY A 110 -0.07 -1.98 0.67
N CYS A 111 -1.34 -1.58 0.59
CA CYS A 111 -1.86 -0.83 -0.55
C CYS A 111 -1.12 0.49 -0.75
N ARG A 112 -0.94 1.29 0.32
CA ARG A 112 -0.21 2.56 0.23
C ARG A 112 1.23 2.38 -0.23
N GLN A 113 1.94 1.39 0.33
CA GLN A 113 3.31 1.09 -0.06
C GLN A 113 3.41 0.64 -1.52
N ALA A 114 2.46 -0.18 -1.99
CA ALA A 114 2.41 -0.61 -3.38
C ALA A 114 2.11 0.56 -4.33
N ILE A 115 1.16 1.44 -3.98
CA ILE A 115 0.85 2.66 -4.75
C ILE A 115 2.08 3.55 -4.87
N SER A 116 2.81 3.80 -3.78
CA SER A 116 4.04 4.59 -3.83
C SER A 116 5.11 3.95 -4.71
N LYS A 117 5.18 2.62 -4.77
CA LYS A 117 6.09 1.92 -5.69
C LYS A 117 5.65 2.05 -7.15
N VAL A 118 4.36 1.93 -7.43
CA VAL A 118 3.80 2.19 -8.77
C VAL A 118 4.18 3.61 -9.21
N GLU A 119 3.93 4.61 -8.35
CA GLU A 119 4.25 6.01 -8.62
C GLU A 119 5.75 6.21 -8.91
N ALA A 120 6.63 5.62 -8.10
CA ALA A 120 8.06 5.72 -8.28
C ALA A 120 8.54 5.06 -9.59
N VAL A 121 7.92 3.95 -10.00
CA VAL A 121 8.26 3.30 -11.27
C VAL A 121 7.78 4.14 -12.46
N LEU A 122 6.58 4.71 -12.40
CA LEU A 122 6.07 5.60 -13.44
C LEU A 122 6.95 6.83 -13.62
N ILE A 123 7.42 7.44 -12.52
CA ILE A 123 8.37 8.56 -12.58
C ILE A 123 9.66 8.14 -13.31
N LYS A 124 10.22 6.97 -13.00
CA LYS A 124 11.42 6.46 -13.68
C LYS A 124 11.20 6.18 -15.17
N MET A 125 9.99 5.75 -15.56
CA MET A 125 9.64 5.56 -16.98
C MET A 125 9.63 6.90 -17.72
N ILE A 126 9.05 7.94 -17.10
CA ILE A 126 9.04 9.30 -17.65
C ILE A 126 10.47 9.84 -17.76
N GLU A 127 11.26 9.76 -16.70
CA GLU A 127 12.66 10.23 -16.69
C GLU A 127 13.52 9.50 -17.73
N ALA A 128 13.36 8.18 -17.87
CA ALA A 128 14.07 7.41 -18.88
C ALA A 128 13.71 7.84 -20.31
N PHE A 129 12.43 8.12 -20.55
CA PHE A 129 11.97 8.61 -21.85
C PHE A 129 12.53 10.00 -22.14
N GLU A 130 12.48 10.91 -21.17
CA GLU A 130 12.99 12.28 -21.31
C GLU A 130 14.50 12.28 -21.61
N LEU A 131 15.30 11.48 -20.89
CA LEU A 131 16.75 11.38 -21.12
C LEU A 131 17.12 10.85 -22.51
N GLU A 132 16.38 9.87 -23.04
CA GLU A 132 16.66 9.33 -24.38
C GLU A 132 16.10 10.21 -25.51
N HIS A 133 15.19 11.14 -25.20
CA HIS A 133 14.60 12.06 -26.18
C HIS A 133 15.03 13.52 -25.96
N GLU A 134 15.99 13.78 -25.06
CA GLU A 134 16.56 15.11 -24.79
C GLU A 134 17.36 15.66 -25.98
N ASP A 135 17.86 14.80 -26.87
CA ASP A 135 18.53 15.21 -28.12
C ASP A 135 17.58 15.85 -29.16
N ILE A 136 16.26 15.75 -28.97
CA ILE A 136 15.25 16.27 -29.93
C ILE A 136 14.76 17.69 -29.56
N TRP A 137 15.06 18.17 -28.35
CA TRP A 137 14.58 19.47 -27.84
C TRP A 137 15.63 20.60 -27.83
N GLN A 138 16.86 20.35 -28.29
CA GLN A 138 17.89 21.40 -28.39
C GLN A 138 17.79 22.28 -29.65
N GLU A 139 17.07 21.88 -30.70
CA GLU A 139 16.97 22.65 -31.96
C GLU A 139 15.93 23.80 -31.94
N GLY A 140 15.50 24.28 -30.78
CA GLY A 140 14.41 25.26 -30.67
C GLY A 140 14.65 26.44 -29.74
N ARG A 141 15.88 26.68 -29.29
CA ARG A 141 16.23 27.88 -28.50
C ARG A 141 17.32 28.69 -29.21
N ASP A 142 16.93 29.35 -30.30
CA ASP A 142 17.56 30.59 -30.77
C ASP A 142 16.56 31.75 -30.62
#